data_AF-A0AAV4E9Y1-F1
#
_entry.id   AF-A0AAV4E9Y1-F1
#
_cell.length_a   1.000
_cell.length_b   1.000
_cell.length_c   1.000
_cell.angle_alpha   90.00
_cell.angle_beta   90.00
_cell.angle_gamma   90.00
#
_symmetry.space_group_name_H-M   'P 1'
#
loop_
_entity.id
_entity.type
_entity.pdbx_description
1 polymer ?
#
loop_
_entity_poly.entity_id
_entity_poly.type
_entity_poly.pdbx_seq_one_letter_code
_entity_poly.pdbx_strand_id
1 'polypeptide(L)'
;MFKSFILKFEQKTPQIHKLHDEIVETAKRFFATFVKVEHIKLKKLVEKDLSLPENSDLLLPLSQVYTGKKTEELLHTLSAEDKKKVLIKLQNAYIKTGQYFIKKLPIHKFLEALSALDPVVRGHSVAVAAMTGLKNFWPKFHQGPSTCVQWLRFTYIRWIVKNNCTGGRSETRD
;
A
#
# COMPACT_ATOMS: atom_id res chain seq x y z
N MET A 1 -3.93 -4.10 -10.45
CA MET A 1 -3.68 -4.09 -9.00
C MET A 1 -4.26 -2.85 -8.33
N PHE A 2 -3.73 -1.65 -8.56
CA PHE A 2 -4.19 -0.42 -7.87
C PHE A 2 -5.60 0.07 -8.26
N LYS A 3 -6.09 -0.25 -9.46
CA LYS A 3 -7.43 0.18 -9.93
C LYS A 3 -8.56 -0.28 -8.98
N SER A 4 -8.55 -1.53 -8.53
CA SER A 4 -9.60 -2.04 -7.62
C SER A 4 -9.54 -1.37 -6.24
N PHE A 5 -8.32 -1.08 -5.76
CA PHE A 5 -8.11 -0.33 -4.52
C PHE A 5 -8.72 1.07 -4.64
N ILE A 6 -8.35 1.83 -5.68
CA ILE A 6 -8.84 3.20 -5.91
C ILE A 6 -10.37 3.22 -6.01
N LEU A 7 -10.96 2.36 -6.84
CA LEU A 7 -12.41 2.31 -7.06
C LEU A 7 -13.20 1.96 -5.79
N LYS A 8 -12.61 1.25 -4.83
CA LYS A 8 -13.27 0.93 -3.55
C LYS A 8 -13.40 2.16 -2.65
N PHE A 9 -12.51 3.14 -2.76
CA PHE A 9 -12.50 4.35 -1.93
C PHE A 9 -13.03 5.60 -2.64
N GLU A 10 -13.19 5.57 -3.97
CA GLU A 10 -13.85 6.64 -4.74
C GLU A 10 -15.39 6.59 -4.69
N GLN A 11 -15.97 5.64 -3.97
CA GLN A 11 -17.42 5.50 -3.85
C GLN A 11 -18.07 6.65 -3.07
N LYS A 12 -19.39 6.84 -3.26
CA LYS A 12 -20.18 7.85 -2.53
C LYS A 12 -20.04 7.70 -1.00
N THR A 13 -19.95 6.46 -0.54
CA THR A 13 -19.72 6.05 0.86
C THR A 13 -18.44 5.22 0.94
N PRO A 14 -17.27 5.83 1.19
CA PRO A 14 -16.01 5.11 1.23
C PRO A 14 -15.95 4.14 2.42
N GLN A 15 -15.53 2.91 2.19
CA GLN A 15 -15.44 1.87 3.21
C GLN A 15 -14.18 2.04 4.06
N ILE A 16 -14.07 3.11 4.86
CA ILE A 16 -12.84 3.47 5.58
C ILE A 16 -12.36 2.37 6.54
N HIS A 17 -13.30 1.58 7.07
CA HIS A 17 -13.02 0.44 7.94
C HIS A 17 -12.26 -0.68 7.22
N LYS A 18 -12.37 -0.76 5.89
CA LYS A 18 -11.58 -1.68 5.05
C LYS A 18 -10.24 -1.07 4.62
N LEU A 19 -9.97 0.21 4.87
CA LEU A 19 -8.82 0.91 4.30
C LEU A 19 -7.49 0.26 4.69
N HIS A 20 -7.33 -0.08 5.98
CA HIS A 20 -6.14 -0.77 6.45
C HIS A 20 -5.92 -2.09 5.71
N ASP A 21 -6.94 -2.94 5.69
CA ASP A 21 -6.86 -4.28 5.12
C ASP A 21 -6.60 -4.23 3.61
N GLU A 22 -7.22 -3.28 2.91
CA GLU A 22 -7.03 -3.08 1.48
C GLU A 22 -5.64 -2.51 1.14
N ILE A 23 -5.07 -1.63 1.97
CA ILE A 23 -3.67 -1.17 1.83
C ILE A 23 -2.73 -2.35 1.98
N VAL A 24 -2.93 -3.14 3.03
CA VAL A 24 -2.14 -4.34 3.32
C VAL A 24 -2.22 -5.34 2.18
N GLU A 25 -3.43 -5.62 1.69
CA GLU A 25 -3.67 -6.60 0.62
C GLU A 25 -3.10 -6.11 -0.71
N THR A 26 -3.24 -4.83 -1.02
CA THR A 26 -2.61 -4.22 -2.20
C THR A 26 -1.09 -4.31 -2.11
N ALA A 27 -0.51 -4.08 -0.93
CA ALA A 27 0.92 -4.23 -0.70
C ALA A 27 1.38 -5.67 -0.92
N LYS A 28 0.69 -6.66 -0.32
CA LYS A 28 1.01 -8.08 -0.51
C LYS A 28 1.01 -8.47 -1.98
N ARG A 29 -0.03 -8.07 -2.72
CA ARG A 29 -0.14 -8.33 -4.16
C ARG A 29 1.01 -7.70 -4.93
N PHE A 30 1.42 -6.48 -4.57
CA PHE A 30 2.55 -5.81 -5.19
C PHE A 30 3.87 -6.56 -4.94
N PHE A 31 4.16 -6.92 -3.69
CA PHE A 31 5.39 -7.67 -3.39
C PHE A 31 5.40 -9.06 -4.03
N ALA A 32 4.24 -9.72 -4.15
CA ALA A 32 4.12 -11.02 -4.80
C ALA A 32 4.51 -11.01 -6.30
N THR A 33 4.67 -9.84 -6.93
CA THR A 33 5.13 -9.77 -8.32
C THR A 33 6.63 -10.03 -8.48
N PHE A 34 7.41 -9.92 -7.40
CA PHE A 34 8.88 -10.04 -7.46
C PHE A 34 9.52 -10.66 -6.21
N VAL A 35 8.75 -10.90 -5.14
CA VAL A 35 9.16 -11.51 -3.87
C VAL A 35 8.40 -12.83 -3.69
N LYS A 36 9.06 -13.86 -3.17
CA LYS A 36 8.38 -15.13 -2.84
C LYS A 36 7.35 -14.92 -1.73
N VAL A 37 6.20 -15.58 -1.87
CA VAL A 37 5.04 -15.37 -1.00
C VAL A 37 5.34 -15.72 0.47
N GLU A 38 6.21 -16.72 0.74
CA GLU A 38 6.61 -17.09 2.10
C GLU A 38 7.29 -15.96 2.90
N HIS A 39 7.85 -14.96 2.21
CA HIS A 39 8.55 -13.85 2.83
C HIS A 39 7.69 -12.60 3.01
N ILE A 40 6.47 -12.58 2.44
CA ILE A 40 5.54 -11.46 2.51
C ILE A 40 4.72 -11.56 3.81
N LYS A 41 5.38 -11.35 4.94
CA LYS A 41 4.73 -11.38 6.27
C LYS A 41 4.10 -10.03 6.61
N LEU A 42 2.85 -10.04 7.08
CA LEU A 42 2.12 -8.85 7.50
C LEU A 42 2.90 -8.00 8.50
N LYS A 43 3.48 -8.65 9.53
CA LYS A 43 4.27 -7.98 10.56
C LYS A 43 5.42 -7.15 9.97
N LYS A 44 6.15 -7.71 8.99
CA LYS A 44 7.26 -7.00 8.31
C LYS A 44 6.79 -5.82 7.46
N LEU A 45 5.61 -5.92 6.85
CA LEU A 45 5.01 -4.82 6.08
C LEU A 45 4.57 -3.68 6.99
N VAL A 46 3.97 -4.01 8.13
CA VAL A 46 3.48 -3.04 9.14
C VAL A 46 4.64 -2.34 9.84
N GLU A 47 5.70 -3.08 10.18
CA GLU A 47 6.91 -2.56 10.85
C GLU A 47 7.86 -1.83 9.88
N LYS A 48 7.54 -1.81 8.58
CA LYS A 48 8.38 -1.22 7.51
C LYS A 48 9.79 -1.80 7.43
N ASP A 49 9.96 -3.05 7.86
CA ASP A 49 11.25 -3.74 8.00
C ASP A 49 11.55 -4.70 6.84
N LEU A 50 10.89 -4.53 5.70
CA LEU A 50 11.22 -5.26 4.48
C LEU A 50 12.47 -4.65 3.84
N SER A 51 13.63 -5.04 4.36
CA SER A 51 14.89 -4.99 3.63
C SER A 51 14.77 -5.89 2.40
N LEU A 52 14.84 -5.30 1.20
CA LEU A 52 14.86 -5.99 -0.09
C LEU A 52 16.27 -5.84 -0.67
N PRO A 53 17.26 -6.66 -0.24
CA PRO A 53 18.58 -6.64 -0.87
C PRO A 53 18.49 -7.17 -2.30
N GLU A 54 19.30 -6.62 -3.19
CA GLU A 54 19.31 -6.94 -4.63
C GLU A 54 19.71 -8.40 -4.95
N ASN A 55 20.25 -9.16 -3.99
CA ASN A 55 20.75 -10.54 -4.18
C ASN A 55 20.22 -11.51 -3.11
N SER A 56 18.95 -11.39 -2.73
CA SER A 56 18.40 -12.18 -1.64
C SER A 56 17.57 -13.37 -2.13
N ASP A 57 17.65 -14.50 -1.42
CA ASP A 57 16.75 -15.66 -1.58
C ASP A 57 15.26 -15.31 -1.46
N LEU A 58 14.96 -14.08 -1.02
CA LEU A 58 13.63 -13.49 -0.94
C LEU A 58 13.01 -13.23 -2.32
N LEU A 59 13.81 -12.99 -3.35
CA LEU A 59 13.35 -12.59 -4.68
C LEU A 59 12.89 -13.80 -5.50
N LEU A 60 11.93 -13.56 -6.40
CA LEU A 60 11.57 -14.54 -7.42
C LEU A 60 12.72 -14.69 -8.44
N PRO A 61 12.92 -15.89 -9.01
CA PRO A 61 13.73 -16.07 -10.20
C PRO A 61 13.28 -15.12 -11.32
N LEU A 62 14.21 -14.63 -12.15
CA LEU A 62 13.90 -13.69 -13.24
C LEU A 62 12.80 -14.18 -14.19
N SER A 63 12.68 -15.50 -14.38
CA SER A 63 11.65 -16.13 -15.20
C SER A 63 10.23 -16.05 -14.61
N GLN A 64 10.12 -15.84 -13.30
CA GLN A 64 8.87 -15.78 -12.55
C GLN A 64 8.46 -14.35 -12.18
N VAL A 65 9.29 -13.35 -12.49
CA VAL A 65 8.94 -11.94 -12.27
C VAL A 65 7.76 -11.59 -13.18
N TYR A 66 6.71 -11.02 -12.59
CA TYR A 66 5.56 -10.58 -13.35
C TYR A 66 5.93 -9.42 -14.26
N THR A 67 5.75 -9.61 -15.57
CA THR A 67 6.05 -8.60 -16.60
C THR A 67 4.77 -8.00 -17.19
N GLY A 68 3.63 -8.69 -17.02
CA GLY A 68 2.35 -8.31 -17.61
C GLY A 68 2.26 -8.64 -19.10
N LYS A 69 1.04 -8.91 -19.59
CA LYS A 69 0.80 -9.50 -20.92
C LYS A 69 1.55 -8.82 -22.07
N LYS A 70 1.47 -7.48 -22.17
CA LYS A 70 2.11 -6.73 -23.26
C LYS A 70 3.64 -6.83 -23.24
N THR A 71 4.23 -6.81 -22.05
CA THR A 71 5.69 -6.92 -21.92
C THR A 71 6.12 -8.37 -22.14
N GLU A 72 5.34 -9.35 -21.69
CA GLU A 72 5.60 -10.76 -21.94
C GLU A 72 5.63 -11.08 -23.45
N GLU A 73 4.65 -10.58 -24.21
CA GLU A 73 4.62 -10.64 -25.68
C GLU A 73 5.89 -10.04 -26.31
N LEU A 74 6.34 -8.87 -25.84
CA LEU A 74 7.58 -8.25 -26.30
C LEU A 74 8.83 -9.04 -25.90
N LEU A 75 8.84 -9.70 -24.74
CA LEU A 75 9.98 -10.51 -24.31
C LEU A 75 10.16 -11.78 -25.15
N HIS A 76 9.12 -12.24 -25.84
CA HIS A 76 9.20 -13.38 -26.77
C HIS A 76 9.88 -13.03 -28.09
N THR A 77 9.93 -11.75 -28.48
CA THR A 77 10.58 -11.29 -29.72
C THR A 77 12.06 -10.98 -29.54
N LEU A 78 12.55 -10.91 -28.31
CA LEU A 78 13.93 -10.56 -27.98
C LEU A 78 14.86 -11.78 -27.93
N SER A 79 16.14 -11.52 -28.13
CA SER A 79 17.22 -12.48 -27.85
C SER A 79 17.22 -12.87 -26.36
N ALA A 80 17.77 -14.05 -26.05
CA ALA A 80 17.87 -14.52 -24.66
C ALA A 80 18.67 -13.55 -23.77
N GLU A 81 19.70 -12.90 -24.33
CA GLU A 81 20.55 -11.95 -23.63
C GLU A 81 19.81 -10.64 -23.32
N ASP A 82 19.09 -10.09 -24.30
CA ASP A 82 18.34 -8.85 -24.11
C ASP A 82 17.14 -9.07 -23.19
N LYS A 83 16.45 -10.21 -23.32
CA LYS A 83 15.41 -10.64 -22.39
C LYS A 83 15.94 -10.65 -20.95
N LYS A 84 17.10 -11.23 -20.71
CA LYS A 84 17.73 -11.26 -19.37
C LYS A 84 18.04 -9.85 -18.87
N LYS A 85 18.62 -8.97 -19.70
CA LYS A 85 18.93 -7.58 -19.32
C LYS A 85 17.66 -6.80 -18.94
N VAL A 86 16.57 -6.98 -19.68
CA VAL A 86 15.28 -6.33 -19.39
C VAL A 86 14.71 -6.83 -18.07
N LEU A 87 14.72 -8.13 -17.82
CA LEU A 87 14.19 -8.72 -16.58
C LEU A 87 14.96 -8.26 -15.35
N ILE A 88 16.29 -8.14 -15.43
CA ILE A 88 17.10 -7.59 -14.32
C ILE A 88 16.71 -6.14 -14.03
N LYS A 89 16.62 -5.30 -15.07
CA LYS A 89 16.22 -3.89 -14.90
C LYS A 89 14.81 -3.78 -14.31
N LEU A 90 13.89 -4.63 -14.74
CA LEU A 90 12.52 -4.67 -14.23
C LEU A 90 12.48 -5.09 -12.77
N GLN A 91 13.20 -6.14 -12.37
CA GLN A 91 13.29 -6.57 -10.98
C GLN A 91 13.87 -5.45 -10.09
N ASN A 92 14.92 -4.78 -10.53
CA ASN A 92 15.49 -3.63 -9.82
C ASN A 92 14.50 -2.46 -9.69
N ALA A 93 13.70 -2.20 -10.73
CA ALA A 93 12.64 -1.19 -10.67
C ALA A 93 11.57 -1.58 -9.65
N TYR A 94 11.19 -2.86 -9.58
CA TYR A 94 10.27 -3.36 -8.56
C TYR A 94 10.84 -3.22 -7.15
N ILE A 95 12.11 -3.56 -6.92
CA ILE A 95 12.78 -3.42 -5.62
C ILE A 95 12.78 -1.96 -5.16
N LYS A 96 13.24 -1.04 -6.01
CA LYS A 96 13.26 0.41 -5.69
C LYS A 96 11.86 0.95 -5.41
N THR A 97 10.89 0.54 -6.24
CA THR A 97 9.49 0.92 -6.04
C THR A 97 8.94 0.35 -4.74
N GLY A 98 9.26 -0.90 -4.40
CA GLY A 98 8.87 -1.57 -3.17
C GLY A 98 9.44 -0.90 -1.92
N GLN A 99 10.72 -0.53 -1.94
CA GLN A 99 11.36 0.23 -0.87
C GLN A 99 10.68 1.60 -0.66
N TYR A 100 10.40 2.32 -1.76
CA TYR A 100 9.64 3.56 -1.71
C TYR A 100 8.24 3.34 -1.15
N PHE A 101 7.57 2.29 -1.62
CA PHE A 101 6.21 1.93 -1.23
C PHE A 101 6.12 1.60 0.26
N ILE A 102 7.05 0.82 0.82
CA ILE A 102 7.14 0.54 2.27
C ILE A 102 7.33 1.82 3.08
N LYS A 103 8.28 2.67 2.66
CA LYS A 103 8.56 3.94 3.35
C LYS A 103 7.32 4.82 3.41
N LYS A 104 6.57 4.90 2.30
CA LYS A 104 5.40 5.76 2.12
C LYS A 104 4.07 5.10 2.47
N LEU A 105 4.07 3.80 2.76
CA LEU A 105 2.86 3.07 3.07
C LEU A 105 2.17 3.72 4.27
N PRO A 106 0.92 4.16 4.13
CA PRO A 106 0.17 4.71 5.24
C PRO A 106 -0.38 3.56 6.08
N ILE A 107 0.48 2.65 6.58
CA ILE A 107 0.08 1.72 7.64
C ILE A 107 0.29 2.44 8.95
N HIS A 108 -0.80 2.73 9.64
CA HIS A 108 -0.80 3.44 10.91
C HIS A 108 -1.76 2.74 11.88
N LYS A 109 -1.42 2.70 13.17
CA LYS A 109 -2.27 2.12 14.23
C LYS A 109 -3.69 2.69 14.26
N PHE A 110 -3.86 3.94 13.82
CA PHE A 110 -5.18 4.56 13.65
C PHE A 110 -6.04 3.84 12.60
N LEU A 111 -5.47 3.52 11.43
CA LEU A 111 -6.20 2.81 10.38
C LEU A 111 -6.49 1.37 10.79
N GLU A 112 -5.54 0.73 11.47
CA GLU A 112 -5.76 -0.57 12.10
C GLU A 112 -6.93 -0.50 13.09
N ALA A 113 -6.98 0.51 13.95
CA ALA A 113 -8.09 0.71 14.88
C ALA A 113 -9.44 0.99 14.17
N LEU A 114 -9.42 1.67 13.02
CA LEU A 114 -10.63 1.87 12.21
C LEU A 114 -11.21 0.56 11.65
N SER A 115 -10.40 -0.50 11.51
CA SER A 115 -10.92 -1.82 11.10
C SER A 115 -11.93 -2.39 12.09
N ALA A 116 -11.86 -2.00 13.37
CA ALA A 116 -12.84 -2.41 14.39
C ALA A 116 -14.25 -1.85 14.16
N LEU A 117 -14.40 -0.84 13.29
CA LEU A 117 -15.71 -0.32 12.86
C LEU A 117 -16.40 -1.21 11.83
N ASP A 118 -15.70 -2.22 11.30
CA ASP A 118 -16.26 -3.16 10.34
C ASP A 118 -17.44 -3.91 10.98
N PRO A 119 -18.64 -3.88 10.36
CA PRO A 119 -19.81 -4.60 10.86
C PRO A 119 -19.56 -6.10 11.11
N VAL A 120 -18.65 -6.72 10.35
CA VAL A 120 -18.35 -8.15 10.44
C VAL A 120 -17.60 -8.51 11.73
N VAL A 121 -16.79 -7.60 12.27
CA VAL A 121 -15.96 -7.85 13.47
C VAL A 121 -16.57 -7.23 14.74
N ARG A 122 -17.77 -6.64 14.63
CA ARG A 122 -18.47 -6.01 15.74
C ARG A 122 -18.80 -7.05 16.82
N GLY A 123 -18.43 -6.75 18.07
CA GLY A 123 -18.69 -7.63 19.23
C GLY A 123 -17.53 -8.55 19.63
N HIS A 124 -16.46 -8.61 18.84
CA HIS A 124 -15.24 -9.33 19.23
C HIS A 124 -14.43 -8.52 20.26
N SER A 125 -13.79 -9.22 21.21
CA SER A 125 -12.93 -8.62 22.25
C SER A 125 -11.81 -7.75 21.66
N VAL A 126 -11.25 -8.18 20.51
CA VAL A 126 -10.24 -7.43 19.76
C VAL A 126 -10.79 -6.10 19.21
N ALA A 127 -12.04 -6.08 18.75
CA ALA A 127 -12.67 -4.85 18.27
C ALA A 127 -12.91 -3.86 19.41
N VAL A 128 -13.26 -4.33 20.62
CA VAL A 128 -13.44 -3.47 21.81
C VAL A 128 -12.12 -2.81 22.23
N ALA A 129 -11.02 -3.56 22.23
CA ALA A 129 -9.69 -3.02 22.52
C ALA A 129 -9.24 -1.98 21.48
N ALA A 130 -9.43 -2.29 20.19
CA ALA A 130 -9.12 -1.37 19.09
C ALA A 130 -9.97 -0.09 19.12
N MET A 131 -11.27 -0.20 19.44
CA MET A 131 -12.18 0.93 19.65
C MET A 131 -11.75 1.82 20.82
N THR A 132 -11.21 1.24 21.88
CA THR A 132 -10.66 1.99 23.02
C THR A 132 -9.39 2.74 22.60
N GLY A 133 -8.54 2.13 21.79
CA GLY A 133 -7.39 2.79 21.16
C GLY A 133 -7.77 3.93 20.22
N LEU A 134 -8.88 3.79 19.47
CA LEU A 134 -9.40 4.84 18.58
C LEU A 134 -9.71 6.14 19.34
N LYS A 135 -10.21 6.05 20.58
CA LYS A 135 -10.46 7.21 21.45
C LYS A 135 -9.19 8.01 21.73
N ASN A 136 -8.04 7.36 21.82
CA ASN A 136 -6.75 8.00 22.07
C ASN A 136 -6.19 8.72 20.82
N PHE A 137 -6.61 8.32 19.62
CA PHE A 137 -6.25 8.98 18.36
C PHE A 137 -7.17 10.14 18.00
N TRP A 138 -8.19 10.42 18.81
CA TRP A 138 -9.13 11.51 18.60
C TRP A 138 -8.63 12.77 19.34
N PRO A 139 -7.85 13.69 18.72
CA PRO A 139 -7.58 14.97 19.36
C PRO A 139 -8.87 15.78 19.40
N LYS A 140 -9.37 16.12 20.60
CA LYS A 140 -10.27 17.26 20.88
C LYS A 140 -11.06 17.82 19.67
N PHE A 141 -11.92 17.03 19.02
CA PHE A 141 -12.72 17.50 17.86
C PHE A 141 -13.96 18.31 18.28
N HIS A 142 -13.97 18.87 19.50
CA HIS A 142 -15.02 19.78 19.93
C HIS A 142 -14.72 21.18 19.43
N GLN A 143 -15.18 21.47 18.21
CA GLN A 143 -15.88 22.72 17.81
C GLN A 143 -16.01 22.74 16.28
N GLY A 144 -17.13 22.23 15.77
CA GLY A 144 -17.50 22.35 14.35
C GLY A 144 -18.60 21.36 13.94
N PRO A 145 -19.76 21.83 13.44
CA PRO A 145 -20.86 20.96 13.05
C PRO A 145 -20.66 20.49 11.60
N SER A 146 -20.04 19.32 11.42
CA SER A 146 -20.29 18.43 10.27
C SER A 146 -19.43 17.17 10.36
N THR A 147 -20.08 16.10 10.84
CA THR A 147 -19.77 14.67 10.67
C THR A 147 -18.31 14.27 10.41
N CYS A 148 -17.71 13.57 11.38
CA CYS A 148 -16.38 12.94 11.35
C CYS A 148 -16.00 12.25 10.02
N VAL A 149 -16.99 11.72 9.29
CA VAL A 149 -16.83 11.03 8.01
C VAL A 149 -16.41 11.99 6.88
N GLN A 150 -16.93 13.22 6.85
CA GLN A 150 -16.53 14.23 5.87
C GLN A 150 -15.10 14.70 6.14
N TRP A 151 -14.71 14.85 7.40
CA TRP A 151 -13.34 15.24 7.76
C TRP A 151 -12.31 14.17 7.38
N LEU A 152 -12.57 12.88 7.68
CA LEU A 152 -11.73 11.76 7.25
C LEU A 152 -11.59 11.67 5.72
N ARG A 153 -12.70 11.90 5.00
CA ARG A 153 -12.71 11.95 3.53
C ARG A 153 -11.90 13.14 2.98
N PHE A 154 -11.94 14.30 3.62
CA PHE A 154 -11.29 15.52 3.11
C PHE A 154 -9.85 15.70 3.55
N THR A 155 -9.47 15.31 4.77
CA THR A 155 -8.11 15.53 5.29
C THR A 155 -7.21 14.32 5.08
N TYR A 156 -7.69 13.09 5.34
CA TYR A 156 -6.85 11.91 5.22
C TYR A 156 -6.62 11.51 3.76
N ILE A 157 -7.65 11.55 2.90
CA ILE A 157 -7.48 11.31 1.46
C ILE A 157 -6.67 12.44 0.82
N ARG A 158 -6.91 13.72 1.15
CA ARG A 158 -6.03 14.81 0.67
C ARG A 158 -4.62 14.70 1.20
N TRP A 159 -4.41 14.24 2.43
CA TRP A 159 -3.08 14.02 2.99
C TRP A 159 -2.38 12.86 2.28
N ILE A 160 -3.08 11.76 1.99
CA ILE A 160 -2.55 10.67 1.17
C ILE A 160 -2.20 11.17 -0.23
N VAL A 161 -3.08 11.93 -0.89
CA VAL A 161 -2.85 12.47 -2.25
C VAL A 161 -1.72 13.50 -2.24
N LYS A 162 -1.68 14.42 -1.27
CA LYS A 162 -0.65 15.47 -1.18
C LYS A 162 0.72 14.91 -0.79
N ASN A 163 0.80 13.85 0.01
CA ASN A 163 2.10 13.28 0.44
C ASN A 163 2.60 12.13 -0.44
N ASN A 164 1.75 11.56 -1.30
CA ASN A 164 2.10 10.43 -2.17
C ASN A 164 1.92 10.70 -3.68
N CYS A 165 1.26 11.79 -4.09
CA CYS A 165 1.07 12.13 -5.51
C CYS A 165 1.80 13.41 -5.95
N THR A 166 2.31 14.27 -5.06
CA THR A 166 3.16 15.41 -5.45
C THR A 166 4.64 15.03 -5.36
N GLY A 167 5.11 14.27 -6.35
CA GLY A 167 6.51 14.27 -6.72
C GLY A 167 6.78 15.49 -7.61
N GLY A 168 7.63 16.41 -7.12
CA GLY A 168 8.32 17.39 -7.97
C GLY A 168 7.49 18.57 -8.49
N ARG A 169 7.38 19.64 -7.69
CA ARG A 169 7.69 20.98 -8.20
C ARG A 169 8.80 21.53 -7.32
N SER A 170 10.00 21.52 -7.88
CA SER A 170 11.05 22.47 -7.49
C SER A 170 10.45 23.87 -7.58
N GLU A 171 10.28 24.52 -6.44
CA GLU A 171 10.21 25.97 -6.37
C GLU A 171 11.60 26.50 -6.77
N THR A 172 11.77 26.80 -8.06
CA THR A 172 12.65 27.90 -8.45
C THR A 172 11.89 29.17 -8.12
N ARG A 173 12.29 29.84 -7.04
CA ARG A 173 12.06 31.27 -6.85
C ARG A 173 13.31 31.98 -7.34
N ASP A 174 13.07 32.97 -8.19
CA ASP A 174 14.03 33.89 -8.80
C ASP A 174 14.96 34.56 -7.76
#